data_AF-A0A954X3D7-F1
#
_entry.id   AF-A0A954X3D7-F1
#
_cell.length_a   1.000
_cell.length_b   1.000
_cell.length_c   1.000
_cell.angle_alpha   90.00
_cell.angle_beta   90.00
_cell.angle_gamma   90.00
#
_symmetry.space_group_name_H-M   'P 1'
#
loop_
_entity.id
_entity.type
_entity.pdbx_description
1 polymer ?
#
loop_
_entity_poly.entity_id
_entity_poly.type
_entity_poly.pdbx_seq_one_letter_code
_entity_poly.pdbx_strand_id
1 'polypeptide(L)'
;SPASRPGDYVFVADGLIIDGLIRSDNRGSESFFPLYLSSAAPGESVLGERTELNFSPAFLDQLGRALAPSALDSTNETQRPDLPPAPAIFGFIYAQLQSREYGRRFGESLQIDFPRIFLPTGRAVFDALAEIGERLISIHRLQGLELDEPSPSLILANAEVQPRIDSGFPKYQDGRVYLNAECWLDGVDASVWSTHIGAWQPCRKWLTARQGLRLTPEEVEHYRRIVACLAETRRLRDRIDAEIVRAGGWFGAMRSVPATS
;
A
#
# COMPACT_ATOMS: atom_id res chain seq x y z
N SER A 1 -7.29 13.75 -15.25
CA SER A 1 -6.33 12.65 -15.49
C SER A 1 -6.46 12.13 -16.91
N PRO A 2 -5.38 11.65 -17.58
CA PRO A 2 -5.54 11.00 -18.87
C PRO A 2 -6.45 9.78 -18.70
N ALA A 3 -7.40 9.61 -19.60
CA ALA A 3 -8.57 8.73 -19.52
C ALA A 3 -8.27 7.21 -19.44
N SER A 4 -7.04 6.80 -19.16
CA SER A 4 -6.59 5.40 -19.17
C SER A 4 -6.02 4.90 -17.84
N ARG A 5 -6.11 5.68 -16.76
CA ARG A 5 -5.50 5.33 -15.47
C ARG A 5 -6.59 5.09 -14.42
N PRO A 6 -6.60 3.94 -13.71
CA PRO A 6 -7.50 3.71 -12.59
C PRO A 6 -7.36 4.87 -11.60
N GLY A 7 -8.49 5.44 -11.17
CA GLY A 7 -8.56 6.66 -10.36
C GLY A 7 -8.17 6.48 -8.90
N ASP A 8 -7.90 5.26 -8.47
CA ASP A 8 -7.91 4.91 -7.06
C ASP A 8 -6.52 4.61 -6.52
N TYR A 9 -6.15 5.39 -5.53
CA TYR A 9 -4.87 5.28 -4.82
C TYR A 9 -5.17 5.06 -3.35
N VAL A 10 -4.76 3.90 -2.85
CA VAL A 10 -4.90 3.56 -1.44
C VAL A 10 -3.52 3.53 -0.82
N PHE A 11 -3.31 4.32 0.22
CA PHE A 11 -2.05 4.41 0.95
C PHE A 11 -2.29 4.32 2.45
N VAL A 12 -1.35 3.73 3.17
CA VAL A 12 -1.38 3.64 4.63
C VAL A 12 -0.48 4.72 5.22
N ALA A 13 -0.90 5.33 6.33
CA ALA A 13 -0.06 6.24 7.09
C ALA A 13 -0.15 5.92 8.58
N ASP A 14 0.91 6.25 9.31
CA ASP A 14 1.01 6.19 10.76
C ASP A 14 1.04 7.58 11.42
N GLY A 15 0.80 8.63 10.62
CA GLY A 15 0.69 10.01 11.08
C GLY A 15 -0.60 10.68 10.58
N LEU A 16 -0.87 11.88 11.10
CA LEU A 16 -1.97 12.71 10.64
C LEU A 16 -1.78 13.08 9.17
N ILE A 17 -2.81 12.84 8.36
CA ILE A 17 -2.83 13.19 6.95
C ILE A 17 -3.58 14.52 6.78
N ILE A 18 -3.00 15.43 6.00
CA ILE A 18 -3.61 16.70 5.63
C ILE A 18 -4.51 16.47 4.40
N ASP A 19 -5.69 17.11 4.38
CA ASP A 19 -6.56 17.17 3.19
C ASP A 19 -5.77 17.73 1.99
N GLY A 20 -5.86 17.06 0.85
CA GLY A 20 -5.10 17.36 -0.37
C GLY A 20 -3.79 16.60 -0.55
N LEU A 21 -3.40 15.68 0.34
CA LEU A 21 -2.16 14.90 0.19
C LEU A 21 -2.20 13.92 -1.00
N ILE A 22 -3.36 13.33 -1.30
CA ILE A 22 -3.51 12.27 -2.32
C ILE A 22 -4.28 12.80 -3.55
N ARG A 23 -4.68 14.08 -3.57
CA ARG A 23 -5.43 14.69 -4.67
C ARG A 23 -4.69 14.64 -6.01
N SER A 24 -5.43 14.21 -7.03
CA SER A 24 -5.08 14.35 -8.45
C SER A 24 -5.77 15.55 -9.12
N ASP A 25 -6.84 16.09 -8.49
CA ASP A 25 -7.57 17.28 -8.93
C ASP A 25 -8.28 18.02 -7.77
N ASN A 26 -8.85 19.19 -8.06
CA ASN A 26 -9.60 20.02 -7.11
C ASN A 26 -11.04 19.52 -6.85
N ARG A 27 -11.38 18.26 -7.15
CA ARG A 27 -12.74 17.72 -7.02
C ARG A 27 -12.84 16.44 -6.19
N GLY A 28 -11.75 15.74 -5.92
CA GLY A 28 -11.77 14.56 -5.04
C GLY A 28 -11.80 14.89 -3.55
N SER A 29 -12.49 14.07 -2.75
CA SER A 29 -12.37 14.04 -1.28
C SER A 29 -11.49 12.87 -0.84
N GLU A 30 -10.46 13.10 -0.03
CA GLU A 30 -9.77 11.97 0.62
C GLU A 30 -10.68 11.29 1.63
N SER A 31 -10.66 9.96 1.63
CA SER A 31 -11.41 9.15 2.60
C SER A 31 -10.43 8.47 3.54
N PHE A 32 -10.73 8.54 4.84
CA PHE A 32 -9.88 7.99 5.89
C PHE A 32 -10.58 6.81 6.55
N PHE A 33 -9.86 5.69 6.66
CA PHE A 33 -10.34 4.46 7.28
C PHE A 33 -9.38 4.08 8.42
N PRO A 34 -9.49 4.74 9.59
CA PRO A 34 -8.59 4.47 10.70
C PRO A 34 -8.80 3.05 11.20
N LEU A 35 -7.71 2.32 11.50
CA LEU A 35 -7.78 0.97 12.06
C LEU A 35 -8.30 0.99 13.51
N TYR A 36 -8.02 2.07 14.23
CA TYR A 36 -8.41 2.25 15.61
C TYR A 36 -9.18 3.55 15.80
N LEU A 37 -10.17 3.53 16.69
CA LEU A 37 -10.88 4.71 17.16
C LEU A 37 -10.45 4.98 18.60
N SER A 38 -10.05 6.22 18.90
CA SER A 38 -9.86 6.67 20.27
C SER A 38 -11.14 7.36 20.74
N SER A 39 -11.67 6.92 21.88
CA SER A 39 -12.78 7.59 22.57
C SER A 39 -12.34 8.00 23.97
N ALA A 40 -12.57 9.28 24.31
CA ALA A 40 -12.51 9.75 25.68
C ALA A 40 -13.95 9.82 26.22
N ALA A 41 -14.21 9.27 27.40
CA ALA A 41 -15.50 9.45 28.05
C ALA A 41 -15.68 10.94 28.42
N PRO A 42 -16.91 11.50 28.34
CA PRO A 42 -17.14 12.88 28.71
C PRO A 42 -16.69 13.15 30.16
N GLY A 43 -15.66 13.99 30.34
CA GLY A 43 -15.12 14.36 31.65
C GLY A 43 -13.88 13.59 32.12
N GLU A 44 -13.37 12.63 31.33
CA GLU A 44 -12.07 11.99 31.62
C GLU A 44 -10.90 12.78 31.01
N SER A 45 -9.76 12.76 31.71
CA SER A 45 -8.47 13.26 31.20
C SER A 45 -8.01 12.43 29.99
N VAL A 46 -7.12 12.99 29.15
CA VAL A 46 -6.42 12.32 28.02
C VAL A 46 -5.78 10.97 28.43
N LEU A 47 -5.56 10.74 29.72
CA LEU A 47 -5.04 9.50 30.28
C LEU A 47 -6.06 8.33 30.33
N GLY A 48 -7.34 8.58 30.03
CA GLY A 48 -8.41 7.56 29.99
C GLY A 48 -8.77 7.05 28.59
N GLU A 49 -7.99 7.40 27.56
CA GLU A 49 -8.29 7.04 26.18
C GLU A 49 -8.43 5.53 25.97
N ARG A 50 -9.63 5.11 25.54
CA ARG A 50 -9.89 3.74 25.09
C ARG A 50 -9.67 3.68 23.59
N THR A 51 -8.82 2.76 23.16
CA THR A 51 -8.55 2.47 21.75
C THR A 51 -9.32 1.20 21.36
N GLU A 52 -10.26 1.32 20.43
CA GLU A 52 -11.07 0.20 19.92
C GLU A 52 -10.81 -0.04 18.44
N LEU A 53 -10.97 -1.28 17.97
CA LEU A 53 -10.82 -1.63 16.55
C LEU A 53 -12.00 -1.12 15.74
N ASN A 54 -11.72 -0.49 14.60
CA ASN A 54 -12.73 0.07 13.71
C ASN A 54 -13.25 -0.96 12.67
N PHE A 55 -13.57 -2.17 13.12
CA PHE A 55 -14.20 -3.19 12.29
C PHE A 55 -15.65 -3.40 12.73
N SER A 56 -16.58 -3.50 11.79
CA SER A 56 -17.96 -3.81 12.14
C SER A 56 -18.08 -5.26 12.64
N PRO A 57 -18.88 -5.53 13.71
CA PRO A 57 -19.09 -6.89 14.19
C PRO A 57 -19.62 -7.83 13.10
N ALA A 58 -20.53 -7.33 12.25
CA ALA A 58 -21.09 -8.09 11.14
C ALA A 58 -20.01 -8.54 10.13
N PHE A 59 -19.05 -7.68 9.80
CA PHE A 59 -17.93 -8.04 8.93
C PHE A 59 -17.05 -9.11 9.58
N LEU A 60 -16.70 -8.94 10.87
CA LEU A 60 -15.88 -9.91 11.60
C LEU A 60 -16.56 -11.28 11.68
N ASP A 61 -17.86 -11.33 11.96
CA ASP A 61 -18.62 -12.57 11.99
C ASP A 61 -18.61 -13.27 10.62
N GLN A 62 -18.85 -12.52 9.53
CA GLN A 62 -18.81 -13.09 8.18
C GLN A 62 -17.41 -13.57 7.79
N LEU A 63 -16.36 -12.84 8.18
CA LEU A 63 -14.98 -13.26 7.97
C LEU A 63 -14.69 -14.56 8.72
N GLY A 64 -15.06 -14.65 10.00
CA GLY A 64 -14.90 -15.87 10.79
C GLY A 64 -15.56 -17.09 10.13
N ARG A 65 -16.79 -16.92 9.62
CA ARG A 65 -17.51 -17.97 8.87
C ARG A 65 -16.81 -18.36 7.56
N ALA A 66 -16.25 -17.38 6.84
CA ALA A 66 -15.52 -17.62 5.60
C ALA A 66 -14.21 -18.39 5.83
N LEU A 67 -13.55 -18.15 6.96
CA LEU A 67 -12.28 -18.80 7.32
C LEU A 67 -12.46 -20.22 7.85
N ALA A 68 -13.56 -20.49 8.55
CA ALA A 68 -13.87 -21.81 9.11
C ALA A 68 -15.32 -22.25 8.82
N PRO A 69 -15.67 -22.56 7.54
CA PRO A 69 -17.04 -22.92 7.18
C PRO A 69 -17.55 -24.17 7.91
N SER A 70 -16.67 -25.14 8.16
CA SER A 70 -16.99 -26.41 8.82
C SER A 70 -17.18 -26.31 10.34
N ALA A 71 -16.79 -25.20 10.98
CA ALA A 71 -16.96 -24.99 12.42
C ALA A 71 -18.40 -24.58 12.79
N LEU A 72 -19.25 -24.28 11.80
CA LEU A 72 -20.64 -23.89 12.00
C LEU A 72 -21.62 -25.07 12.09
N ASP A 73 -21.19 -26.27 11.68
CA ASP A 73 -22.03 -27.48 11.73
C ASP A 73 -22.04 -28.14 13.12
N SER A 74 -21.12 -27.75 14.01
CA SER A 74 -21.15 -28.17 15.42
C SER A 74 -22.09 -27.27 16.21
N THR A 75 -23.14 -27.85 16.78
CA THR A 75 -24.22 -27.25 17.59
C THR A 75 -23.78 -26.50 18.87
N ASN A 76 -22.50 -26.15 19.01
CA ASN A 76 -21.99 -25.31 20.09
C ASN A 76 -21.94 -23.85 19.63
N GLU A 77 -23.09 -23.18 19.69
CA GLU A 77 -23.28 -21.75 19.36
C GLU A 77 -22.36 -20.78 20.15
N THR A 78 -21.59 -21.28 21.11
CA THR A 78 -20.71 -20.53 22.01
C THR A 78 -19.27 -20.35 21.52
N GLN A 79 -18.80 -21.09 20.50
CA GLN A 79 -17.43 -20.93 20.00
C GLN A 79 -17.41 -20.05 18.75
N ARG A 80 -17.30 -18.73 18.96
CA ARG A 80 -16.96 -17.81 17.85
C ARG A 80 -15.68 -18.30 17.17
N PRO A 81 -15.61 -18.34 15.83
CA PRO A 81 -14.38 -18.70 15.12
C PRO A 81 -13.23 -17.83 15.62
N ASP A 82 -12.06 -18.43 15.86
CA ASP A 82 -10.87 -17.68 16.22
C ASP A 82 -10.54 -16.70 15.09
N LEU A 83 -10.71 -15.41 15.36
CA LEU A 83 -10.50 -14.37 14.38
C LEU A 83 -9.01 -14.08 14.23
N PRO A 84 -8.51 -13.86 13.01
CA PRO A 84 -7.14 -13.42 12.82
C PRO A 84 -6.87 -12.11 13.57
N PRO A 85 -5.61 -11.87 14.00
CA PRO A 85 -5.21 -10.59 14.57
C PRO A 85 -5.56 -9.42 13.65
N ALA A 86 -5.86 -8.25 14.22
CA ALA A 86 -6.22 -7.05 13.45
C ALA A 86 -5.21 -6.68 12.35
N PRO A 87 -3.87 -6.79 12.54
CA PRO A 87 -2.90 -6.58 11.47
C PRO A 87 -3.11 -7.50 10.26
N ALA A 88 -3.46 -8.77 10.48
CA ALA A 88 -3.71 -9.72 9.39
C ALA A 88 -4.99 -9.40 8.62
N ILE A 89 -6.05 -9.01 9.33
CA ILE A 89 -7.30 -8.55 8.69
C ILE A 89 -7.03 -7.29 7.86
N PHE A 90 -6.30 -6.33 8.42
CA PHE A 90 -5.95 -5.09 7.73
C PHE A 90 -5.03 -5.34 6.53
N GLY A 91 -4.05 -6.24 6.67
CA GLY A 91 -3.20 -6.71 5.58
C GLY A 91 -4.01 -7.33 4.45
N PHE A 92 -4.94 -8.23 4.77
CA PHE A 92 -5.81 -8.86 3.77
C PHE A 92 -6.64 -7.82 2.98
N ILE A 93 -7.21 -6.83 3.67
CA ILE A 93 -7.94 -5.71 3.05
C ILE A 93 -6.99 -4.92 2.14
N TYR A 94 -5.81 -4.57 2.65
CA TYR A 94 -4.83 -3.79 1.92
C TYR A 94 -4.36 -4.50 0.65
N ALA A 95 -4.11 -5.81 0.71
CA ALA A 95 -3.73 -6.61 -0.44
C ALA A 95 -4.79 -6.60 -1.55
N GLN A 96 -6.08 -6.71 -1.21
CA GLN A 96 -7.16 -6.60 -2.20
C GLN A 96 -7.12 -5.27 -2.94
N LEU A 97 -6.95 -4.17 -2.21
CA LEU A 97 -6.92 -2.83 -2.77
C LEU A 97 -5.65 -2.56 -3.61
N GLN A 98 -4.58 -3.34 -3.40
CA GLN A 98 -3.34 -3.26 -4.18
C GLN A 98 -3.36 -4.20 -5.41
N SER A 99 -4.28 -5.16 -5.51
CA SER A 99 -4.41 -6.05 -6.68
C SER A 99 -4.69 -5.29 -7.98
N ARG A 100 -3.99 -5.65 -9.06
CA ARG A 100 -4.27 -5.07 -10.39
C ARG A 100 -5.58 -5.61 -10.93
N GLU A 101 -5.89 -6.88 -10.67
CA GLU A 101 -7.16 -7.49 -11.07
C GLU A 101 -8.35 -6.83 -10.37
N TYR A 102 -8.24 -6.51 -9.08
CA TYR A 102 -9.26 -5.73 -8.37
C TYR A 102 -9.47 -4.37 -9.05
N GLY A 103 -8.40 -3.60 -9.24
CA GLY A 103 -8.46 -2.27 -9.86
C GLY A 103 -9.03 -2.31 -11.28
N ARG A 104 -8.71 -3.34 -12.08
CA ARG A 104 -9.27 -3.54 -13.42
C ARG A 104 -10.76 -3.86 -13.38
N ARG A 105 -11.20 -4.67 -12.42
CA ARG A 105 -12.59 -5.14 -12.32
C ARG A 105 -13.54 -4.09 -11.75
N PHE A 106 -13.08 -3.29 -10.80
CA PHE A 106 -13.93 -2.32 -10.09
C PHE A 106 -13.61 -0.86 -10.41
N GLY A 107 -12.64 -0.59 -11.29
CA GLY A 107 -12.13 0.75 -11.59
C GLY A 107 -13.15 1.80 -12.06
N GLU A 108 -14.29 1.39 -12.61
CA GLU A 108 -15.40 2.31 -12.92
C GLU A 108 -16.23 2.66 -11.67
N SER A 109 -16.57 1.67 -10.84
CA SER A 109 -17.33 1.88 -9.59
C SER A 109 -16.52 2.67 -8.56
N LEU A 110 -15.23 2.41 -8.52
CA LEU A 110 -14.25 3.08 -7.67
C LEU A 110 -14.16 4.60 -7.92
N GLN A 111 -14.49 5.07 -9.13
CA GLN A 111 -14.55 6.51 -9.44
C GLN A 111 -15.74 7.24 -8.80
N ILE A 112 -16.76 6.49 -8.35
CA ILE A 112 -18.04 7.06 -7.91
C ILE A 112 -18.47 6.61 -6.51
N ASP A 113 -17.86 5.55 -5.96
CA ASP A 113 -18.27 4.92 -4.70
C ASP A 113 -17.06 4.31 -3.97
N PHE A 114 -17.23 3.99 -2.69
CA PHE A 114 -16.18 3.42 -1.86
C PHE A 114 -15.69 2.05 -2.34
N PRO A 115 -14.41 1.71 -2.11
CA PRO A 115 -13.90 0.38 -2.39
C PRO A 115 -14.68 -0.71 -1.64
N ARG A 116 -15.11 -1.73 -2.37
CA ARG A 116 -15.78 -2.90 -1.78
C ARG A 116 -14.76 -3.95 -1.40
N ILE A 117 -14.83 -4.44 -0.17
CA ILE A 117 -13.98 -5.50 0.34
C ILE A 117 -14.70 -6.84 0.23
N PHE A 118 -14.02 -7.85 -0.30
CA PHE A 118 -14.55 -9.20 -0.46
C PHE A 118 -14.00 -10.12 0.62
N LEU A 119 -14.76 -11.17 0.94
CA LEU A 119 -14.35 -12.21 1.86
C LEU A 119 -13.50 -13.25 1.12
N PRO A 120 -12.51 -13.86 1.79
CA PRO A 120 -11.73 -14.94 1.19
C PRO A 120 -12.62 -16.17 0.98
N THR A 121 -12.31 -16.99 -0.03
CA THR A 121 -13.00 -18.28 -0.23
C THR A 121 -12.58 -19.34 0.79
N GLY A 122 -11.49 -19.12 1.53
CA GLY A 122 -11.04 -19.94 2.63
C GLY A 122 -9.76 -19.43 3.29
N ARG A 123 -9.35 -20.09 4.37
CA ARG A 123 -8.20 -19.70 5.21
C ARG A 123 -6.88 -19.55 4.43
N ALA A 124 -6.59 -20.46 3.52
CA ALA A 124 -5.34 -20.42 2.75
C ALA A 124 -5.21 -19.16 1.86
N VAL A 125 -6.32 -18.68 1.28
CA VAL A 125 -6.34 -17.44 0.49
C VAL A 125 -6.17 -16.23 1.40
N PHE A 126 -6.84 -16.25 2.55
CA PHE A 126 -6.70 -15.19 3.54
C PHE A 126 -5.25 -15.05 4.02
N ASP A 127 -4.63 -16.13 4.49
CA ASP A 127 -3.29 -16.08 5.06
C ASP A 127 -2.25 -15.58 4.03
N ALA A 128 -2.32 -16.08 2.80
CA ALA A 128 -1.40 -15.67 1.73
C ALA A 128 -1.52 -14.17 1.40
N LEU A 129 -2.74 -13.64 1.31
CA LEU A 129 -2.97 -12.24 1.01
C LEU A 129 -2.73 -11.33 2.22
N ALA A 130 -3.04 -11.79 3.44
CA ALA A 130 -2.75 -11.09 4.68
C ALA A 130 -1.25 -10.87 4.83
N GLU A 131 -0.43 -11.92 4.66
CA GLU A 131 1.03 -11.84 4.73
C GLU A 131 1.59 -10.81 3.74
N ILE A 132 1.17 -10.86 2.47
CA ILE A 132 1.64 -9.91 1.46
C ILE A 132 1.17 -8.48 1.76
N GLY A 133 -0.06 -8.33 2.26
CA GLY A 133 -0.63 -7.06 2.63
C GLY A 133 0.06 -6.40 3.82
N GLU A 134 0.38 -7.16 4.86
CA GLU A 134 1.17 -6.70 6.00
C GLU A 134 2.57 -6.25 5.56
N ARG A 135 3.20 -6.99 4.64
CA ARG A 135 4.47 -6.59 4.05
C ARG A 135 4.34 -5.27 3.27
N LEU A 136 3.30 -5.11 2.47
CA LEU A 136 3.00 -3.86 1.75
C LEU A 136 2.82 -2.68 2.71
N ILE A 137 2.08 -2.88 3.80
CA ILE A 137 1.88 -1.85 4.84
C ILE A 137 3.21 -1.41 5.44
N SER A 138 4.10 -2.37 5.76
CA SER A 138 5.42 -2.09 6.31
C SER A 138 6.27 -1.25 5.35
N ILE A 139 6.41 -1.68 4.09
CA ILE A 139 7.27 -0.98 3.13
C ILE A 139 6.70 0.38 2.70
N HIS A 140 5.38 0.57 2.68
CA HIS A 140 4.77 1.86 2.39
C HIS A 140 5.00 2.87 3.51
N ARG A 141 5.30 2.40 4.72
CA ARG A 141 5.83 3.23 5.82
C ARG A 141 7.35 3.36 5.80
N LEU A 142 8.00 2.90 4.71
CA LEU A 142 9.45 2.78 4.54
C LEU A 142 10.13 1.95 5.64
N GLN A 143 9.42 0.98 6.22
CA GLN A 143 9.90 0.06 7.24
C GLN A 143 10.24 -1.31 6.64
N GLY A 144 11.17 -2.03 7.26
CA GLY A 144 11.53 -3.40 6.86
C GLY A 144 12.12 -3.52 5.45
N LEU A 145 12.50 -2.41 4.83
CA LEU A 145 13.25 -2.37 3.57
C LEU A 145 14.70 -2.69 3.89
N GLU A 146 15.05 -3.98 3.85
CA GLU A 146 16.43 -4.42 3.84
C GLU A 146 17.04 -3.98 2.51
N LEU A 147 18.02 -3.08 2.56
CA LEU A 147 18.75 -2.61 1.38
C LEU A 147 19.94 -3.53 1.06
N ASP A 148 19.73 -4.84 1.17
CA ASP A 148 20.74 -5.84 0.83
C ASP A 148 20.69 -6.14 -0.68
N GLU A 149 21.83 -6.49 -1.27
CA GLU A 149 21.93 -6.75 -2.71
C GLU A 149 21.11 -7.98 -3.17
N PRO A 150 20.47 -7.95 -4.36
CA PRO A 150 20.42 -6.86 -5.34
C PRO A 150 19.18 -5.97 -5.14
N SER A 151 19.17 -5.16 -4.08
CA SER A 151 18.38 -3.92 -4.05
C SER A 151 18.95 -2.91 -5.05
N PRO A 152 18.18 -1.91 -5.51
CA PRO A 152 18.73 -0.79 -6.27
C PRO A 152 19.86 -0.14 -5.45
N SER A 153 21.08 -0.47 -5.83
CA SER A 153 22.29 0.08 -5.25
C SER A 153 22.44 1.49 -5.77
N LEU A 154 22.35 2.49 -4.89
CA LEU A 154 22.91 3.80 -5.21
C LEU A 154 24.42 3.61 -5.38
N ILE A 155 24.83 3.39 -6.64
CA ILE A 155 26.21 3.54 -7.04
C ILE A 155 26.44 5.05 -7.18
N LEU A 156 26.97 5.67 -6.11
CA LEU A 156 27.54 7.01 -6.20
C LEU A 156 28.80 6.90 -7.07
N ALA A 157 28.66 7.09 -8.38
CA ALA A 157 29.76 6.95 -9.32
C ALA A 157 30.93 7.89 -9.00
N ASN A 158 30.66 9.00 -8.32
CA ASN A 158 31.65 9.88 -7.73
C ASN A 158 31.42 9.99 -6.22
N ALA A 159 32.49 9.78 -5.45
CA ALA A 159 32.55 9.92 -4.00
C ALA A 159 32.36 11.38 -3.50
N GLU A 160 31.51 12.19 -4.15
CA GLU A 160 31.04 13.43 -3.54
C GLU A 160 30.14 13.08 -2.35
N VAL A 161 30.49 13.61 -1.18
CA VAL A 161 29.79 13.36 0.07
C VAL A 161 28.32 13.82 0.01
N GLN A 162 27.96 14.73 -0.91
CA GLN A 162 26.62 15.31 -1.05
C GLN A 162 26.33 15.75 -2.51
N PRO A 163 25.71 14.92 -3.36
CA PRO A 163 25.48 15.26 -4.76
C PRO A 163 24.52 16.44 -4.91
N ARG A 164 24.84 17.36 -5.82
CA ARG A 164 23.93 18.44 -6.23
C ARG A 164 23.01 18.00 -7.35
N ILE A 165 21.73 18.38 -7.27
CA ILE A 165 20.79 18.24 -8.38
C ILE A 165 20.88 19.47 -9.28
N ASP A 166 21.41 19.32 -10.49
CA ASP A 166 21.61 20.44 -11.41
C ASP A 166 20.34 20.82 -12.18
N SER A 167 20.38 21.98 -12.81
CA SER A 167 19.27 22.43 -13.64
C SER A 167 19.05 21.50 -14.83
N GLY A 168 17.81 21.09 -15.07
CA GLY A 168 17.46 20.15 -16.15
C GLY A 168 17.61 18.67 -15.77
N PHE A 169 17.88 18.36 -14.49
CA PHE A 169 17.85 17.02 -13.89
C PHE A 169 16.62 16.88 -12.97
N PRO A 170 16.18 15.65 -12.62
CA PRO A 170 16.78 14.35 -12.94
C PRO A 170 16.56 13.91 -14.40
N LYS A 171 17.53 13.15 -14.93
CA LYS A 171 17.41 12.48 -16.25
C LYS A 171 17.56 10.98 -16.09
N TYR A 172 16.72 10.22 -16.78
CA TYR A 172 16.78 8.76 -16.76
C TYR A 172 17.32 8.23 -18.08
N GLN A 173 18.32 7.37 -18.01
CA GLN A 173 18.93 6.71 -19.16
C GLN A 173 19.58 5.39 -18.74
N ASP A 174 19.29 4.30 -19.45
CA ASP A 174 19.97 2.99 -19.33
C ASP A 174 20.09 2.46 -17.89
N GLY A 175 18.99 2.47 -17.13
CA GLY A 175 19.00 2.01 -15.73
C GLY A 175 19.51 3.05 -14.73
N ARG A 176 19.89 4.25 -15.18
CA ARG A 176 20.50 5.29 -14.36
C ARG A 176 19.62 6.52 -14.22
N VAL A 177 19.58 7.09 -13.01
CA VAL A 177 18.96 8.38 -12.71
C VAL A 177 20.07 9.39 -12.44
N TYR A 178 20.39 10.21 -13.44
CA TYR A 178 21.37 11.28 -13.31
C TYR A 178 20.82 12.42 -12.47
N LEU A 179 21.63 12.88 -11.52
CA LEU A 179 21.40 14.07 -10.69
C LEU A 179 22.10 15.30 -11.28
N ASN A 180 23.24 15.07 -11.93
CA ASN A 180 23.99 16.04 -12.71
C ASN A 180 24.82 15.28 -13.78
N ALA A 181 25.80 15.94 -14.41
CA ALA A 181 26.63 15.31 -15.45
C ALA A 181 27.56 14.19 -14.93
N GLU A 182 27.88 14.20 -13.63
CA GLU A 182 28.91 13.37 -13.01
C GLU A 182 28.35 12.38 -11.97
N CYS A 183 27.14 12.62 -11.45
CA CYS A 183 26.51 11.82 -10.40
C CYS A 183 25.18 11.22 -10.87
N TRP A 184 24.99 9.93 -10.64
CA TRP A 184 23.73 9.22 -10.90
C TRP A 184 23.44 8.15 -9.85
N LEU A 185 22.18 7.71 -9.78
CA LEU A 185 21.80 6.43 -9.16
C LEU A 185 21.82 5.34 -10.22
N ASP A 186 22.41 4.20 -9.95
CA ASP A 186 22.44 3.04 -10.85
C ASP A 186 21.41 1.98 -10.43
N GLY A 187 21.12 1.02 -11.31
CA GLY A 187 20.23 -0.11 -11.00
C GLY A 187 18.77 0.28 -10.77
N VAL A 188 18.31 1.40 -11.31
CA VAL A 188 16.90 1.81 -11.25
C VAL A 188 16.16 1.28 -12.46
N ASP A 189 15.35 0.25 -12.26
CA ASP A 189 14.50 -0.32 -13.32
C ASP A 189 13.62 0.75 -13.96
N ALA A 190 13.47 0.69 -15.29
CA ALA A 190 12.64 1.64 -16.03
C ALA A 190 11.19 1.60 -15.54
N SER A 191 10.71 0.42 -15.15
CA SER A 191 9.36 0.21 -14.63
C SER A 191 9.15 0.82 -13.23
N VAL A 192 10.22 0.93 -12.44
CA VAL A 192 10.23 1.62 -11.14
C VAL A 192 10.27 3.12 -11.37
N TRP A 193 11.21 3.60 -12.19
CA TRP A 193 11.30 5.01 -12.56
C TRP A 193 9.97 5.53 -13.09
N SER A 194 9.33 4.83 -14.03
CA SER A 194 8.06 5.22 -14.65
C SER A 194 6.82 4.97 -13.79
N THR A 195 6.96 4.56 -12.53
CA THR A 195 5.80 4.32 -11.65
C THR A 195 5.05 5.62 -11.37
N HIS A 196 3.73 5.54 -11.45
CA HIS A 196 2.83 6.67 -11.17
C HIS A 196 1.91 6.36 -10.00
N ILE A 197 1.70 7.37 -9.16
CA ILE A 197 0.66 7.44 -8.14
C ILE A 197 -0.12 8.72 -8.45
N GLY A 198 -1.31 8.58 -9.03
CA GLY A 198 -2.07 9.70 -9.57
C GLY A 198 -1.40 10.32 -10.79
N ALA A 199 -1.38 11.64 -10.79
CA ALA A 199 -0.62 12.43 -11.75
C ALA A 199 0.89 12.45 -11.45
N TRP A 200 1.32 11.88 -10.31
CA TRP A 200 2.69 12.02 -9.81
C TRP A 200 3.55 10.82 -10.14
N GLN A 201 4.80 11.08 -10.52
CA GLN A 201 5.87 10.09 -10.66
C GLN A 201 6.80 10.26 -9.45
N PRO A 202 6.70 9.42 -8.39
CA PRO A 202 7.35 9.70 -7.12
C PRO A 202 8.87 9.90 -7.21
N CYS A 203 9.58 9.02 -7.92
CA CYS A 203 11.02 9.13 -8.14
C CYS A 203 11.43 10.48 -8.73
N ARG A 204 10.75 10.90 -9.80
CA ARG A 204 11.03 12.17 -10.47
C ARG A 204 10.63 13.37 -9.61
N LYS A 205 9.44 13.33 -9.00
CA LYS A 205 8.90 14.45 -8.21
C LYS A 205 9.80 14.78 -7.01
N TRP A 206 10.27 13.76 -6.29
CA TRP A 206 11.10 13.93 -5.10
C TRP A 206 12.43 14.64 -5.40
N LEU A 207 13.09 14.26 -6.51
CA LEU A 207 14.33 14.89 -6.97
C LEU A 207 14.10 16.28 -7.55
N THR A 208 13.03 16.48 -8.33
CA THR A 208 12.70 17.79 -8.92
C THR A 208 12.44 18.85 -7.85
N ALA A 209 11.79 18.48 -6.73
CA ALA A 209 11.56 19.37 -5.59
C ALA A 209 12.85 19.85 -4.90
N ARG A 210 14.00 19.23 -5.21
CA ARG A 210 15.33 19.53 -4.66
C ARG A 210 16.31 20.03 -5.72
N GLN A 211 15.81 20.40 -6.90
CA GLN A 211 16.64 20.97 -7.95
C GLN A 211 17.37 22.23 -7.44
N GLY A 212 18.68 22.29 -7.68
CA GLY A 212 19.57 23.34 -7.21
C GLY A 212 20.20 23.08 -5.84
N LEU A 213 19.72 22.09 -5.08
CA LEU A 213 20.19 21.74 -3.74
C LEU A 213 21.19 20.58 -3.78
N ARG A 214 22.01 20.48 -2.72
CA ARG A 214 22.82 19.29 -2.42
C ARG A 214 22.03 18.36 -1.50
N LEU A 215 22.06 17.07 -1.79
CA LEU A 215 21.41 16.05 -0.98
C LEU A 215 22.31 15.66 0.19
N THR A 216 21.75 15.62 1.40
CA THR A 216 22.46 15.07 2.56
C THR A 216 22.55 13.54 2.46
N PRO A 217 23.44 12.87 3.22
CA PRO A 217 23.49 11.41 3.28
C PRO A 217 22.14 10.78 3.65
N GLU A 218 21.40 11.40 4.57
CA GLU A 218 20.07 10.95 5.00
C GLU A 218 19.03 11.09 3.89
N GLU A 219 19.08 12.18 3.12
CA GLU A 219 18.19 12.40 1.98
C GLU A 219 18.46 11.41 0.85
N VAL A 220 19.74 11.13 0.60
CA VAL A 220 20.18 10.11 -0.34
C VAL A 220 19.63 8.73 0.06
N GLU A 221 19.82 8.34 1.32
CA GLU A 221 19.31 7.07 1.87
C GLU A 221 17.77 7.02 1.84
N HIS A 222 17.10 8.11 2.17
CA HIS A 222 15.65 8.20 2.07
C HIS A 222 15.16 8.00 0.64
N TYR A 223 15.83 8.60 -0.35
CA TYR A 223 15.49 8.40 -1.75
C TYR A 223 15.72 6.94 -2.21
N ARG A 224 16.79 6.28 -1.75
CA ARG A 224 17.00 4.85 -1.99
C ARG A 224 15.84 4.01 -1.48
N ARG A 225 15.36 4.29 -0.26
CA ARG A 225 14.20 3.62 0.32
C ARG A 225 12.93 3.84 -0.50
N ILE A 226 12.72 5.03 -1.07
CA ILE A 226 11.61 5.28 -1.99
C ILE A 226 11.71 4.37 -3.22
N VAL A 227 12.89 4.29 -3.85
CA VAL A 227 13.08 3.45 -5.05
C VAL A 227 12.89 1.97 -4.70
N ALA A 228 13.47 1.49 -3.60
CA ALA A 228 13.31 0.12 -3.12
C ALA A 228 11.86 -0.22 -2.76
N CYS A 229 11.15 0.69 -2.09
CA CYS A 229 9.72 0.58 -1.79
C CYS A 229 8.92 0.36 -3.07
N LEU A 230 9.11 1.20 -4.09
CA LEU A 230 8.38 1.09 -5.34
C LEU A 230 8.69 -0.23 -6.09
N ALA A 231 9.94 -0.67 -6.08
CA ALA A 231 10.33 -1.95 -6.66
C ALA A 231 9.64 -3.12 -5.95
N GLU A 232 9.70 -3.13 -4.61
CA GLU A 232 9.10 -4.19 -3.80
C GLU A 232 7.57 -4.17 -3.87
N THR A 233 6.93 -3.00 -3.89
CA THR A 233 5.49 -2.86 -4.10
C THR A 233 5.06 -3.53 -5.41
N ARG A 234 5.83 -3.36 -6.50
CA ARG A 234 5.52 -4.03 -7.77
C ARG A 234 5.58 -5.55 -7.63
N ARG A 235 6.67 -6.07 -7.04
CA ARG A 235 6.85 -7.51 -6.80
C ARG A 235 5.72 -8.10 -5.95
N LEU A 236 5.32 -7.41 -4.88
CA LEU A 236 4.26 -7.86 -3.98
C LEU A 236 2.87 -7.80 -4.65
N ARG A 237 2.59 -6.79 -5.47
CA ARG A 237 1.35 -6.73 -6.26
C ARG A 237 1.27 -7.88 -7.26
N ASP A 238 2.37 -8.19 -7.92
CA ASP A 238 2.42 -9.32 -8.85
C ASP A 238 2.25 -10.66 -8.11
N ARG A 239 2.77 -10.79 -6.87
CA ARG A 239 2.49 -11.94 -5.99
C ARG A 239 1.01 -12.03 -5.60
N ILE A 240 0.36 -10.92 -5.25
CA ILE A 240 -1.09 -10.91 -4.93
C ILE A 240 -1.90 -11.46 -6.10
N ASP A 241 -1.65 -10.94 -7.31
CA ASP A 241 -2.39 -11.36 -8.49
C ASP A 241 -2.09 -12.84 -8.82
N ALA A 242 -0.86 -13.32 -8.59
CA ALA A 242 -0.51 -14.74 -8.73
C ALA A 242 -1.25 -15.64 -7.72
N GLU A 243 -1.40 -15.23 -6.46
CA GLU A 243 -2.18 -15.95 -5.45
C GLU A 243 -3.67 -16.01 -5.83
N ILE A 244 -4.21 -14.92 -6.37
CA ILE A 244 -5.59 -14.88 -6.89
C ILE A 244 -5.75 -15.87 -8.06
N VAL A 245 -4.80 -15.91 -9.00
CA VAL A 245 -4.83 -16.86 -10.12
C VAL A 245 -4.72 -18.30 -9.61
N ARG A 246 -3.82 -18.58 -8.67
CA ARG A 246 -3.63 -19.91 -8.06
C ARG A 246 -4.89 -20.41 -7.37
N ALA A 247 -5.69 -19.51 -6.79
CA ALA A 247 -6.97 -19.83 -6.18
C ALA A 247 -8.12 -20.03 -7.18
N GLY A 248 -7.88 -19.94 -8.50
CA GLY A 248 -8.91 -20.07 -9.54
C GLY A 248 -9.43 -18.73 -10.07
N GLY A 249 -8.62 -17.67 -9.99
CA GLY A 249 -8.99 -16.32 -10.38
C GLY A 249 -9.85 -15.61 -9.32
N TRP A 250 -10.38 -14.42 -9.66
CA TRP A 250 -11.09 -13.58 -8.69
C TRP A 250 -12.20 -14.31 -7.94
N PHE A 251 -13.06 -15.06 -8.65
CA PHE A 251 -14.18 -15.78 -8.04
C PHE A 251 -13.74 -17.07 -7.30
N GLY A 252 -12.55 -17.59 -7.60
CA GLY A 252 -11.94 -18.68 -6.86
C GLY A 252 -11.24 -18.21 -5.57
N ALA A 253 -10.82 -16.95 -5.52
CA ALA A 253 -10.18 -16.33 -4.35
C ALA A 253 -11.17 -15.59 -3.43
N MET A 254 -12.21 -14.95 -4.01
CA MET A 254 -13.04 -13.96 -3.34
C MET A 254 -14.53 -14.26 -3.43
N ARG A 255 -15.27 -13.93 -2.37
CA ARG A 255 -16.74 -14.01 -2.27
C ARG A 255 -17.31 -12.66 -1.86
N SER A 256 -18.45 -12.29 -2.43
CA SER A 256 -19.18 -11.09 -2.00
C SER A 256 -19.64 -11.26 -0.56
N VAL A 257 -19.47 -10.22 0.24
CA VAL A 257 -20.16 -10.04 1.53
C VAL A 257 -21.67 -10.05 1.21
N PRO A 258 -22.46 -11.00 1.76
CA PRO A 258 -23.91 -10.95 1.62
C PRO A 258 -24.43 -9.64 2.18
N ALA A 259 -25.38 -9.00 1.49
CA ALA A 259 -26.07 -7.86 2.05
C ALA A 259 -26.71 -8.29 3.38
N THR A 260 -26.33 -7.64 4.47
CA THR A 260 -27.03 -7.78 5.75
C THR A 260 -28.41 -7.16 5.60
N SER A 261 -29.44 -7.99 5.68
CA SER A 261 -30.85 -7.59 5.83
C SER A 261 -31.07 -6.78 7.09
#